data_AF-A0A420IX65-F1
#
_entry.id   AF-A0A420IX65-F1
#
_cell.length_a   1.000
_cell.length_b   1.000
_cell.length_c   1.000
_cell.angle_alpha   90.00
_cell.angle_beta   90.00
_cell.angle_gamma   90.00
#
_symmetry.space_group_name_H-M   'P 1'
#
loop_
_entity.id
_entity.type
_entity.pdbx_description
1 polymer ?
#
loop_
_entity_poly.entity_id
_entity_poly.type
_entity_poly.pdbx_seq_one_letter_code
_entity_poly.pdbx_strand_id
1 'polypeptide(L)'
;MAARQPQFNQTVLIDTAPLPPSIPAVTEVGTSSAPLLSASFFIGARCKPYGDDFMQCKTENPGKGEFECLKEGRRVTRCARSVLYLYMINLNLPFGIFTV
;
A
#
# COMPACT_ATOMS: atom_id res chain seq x y z
N MET A 1 3.24 14.77 9.35
CA MET A 1 2.59 13.54 9.83
C MET A 1 3.31 13.06 11.08
N ALA A 2 2.57 12.52 12.04
CA ALA A 2 3.02 12.16 13.38
C ALA A 2 4.08 11.03 13.37
N ALA A 3 5.34 11.38 13.15
CA ALA A 3 6.47 10.43 13.19
C ALA A 3 7.02 10.22 14.62
N ARG A 4 6.31 10.71 15.66
CA ARG A 4 6.76 10.54 17.05
C ARG A 4 6.34 9.18 17.56
N GLN A 5 7.31 8.45 18.12
CA GLN A 5 7.01 7.22 18.85
C GLN A 5 6.11 7.55 20.04
N PRO A 6 5.09 6.73 20.29
CA PRO A 6 4.23 6.91 21.44
C PRO A 6 4.96 6.58 22.74
N GLN A 7 4.82 7.43 23.76
CA GLN A 7 5.58 7.33 25.02
C GLN A 7 4.72 6.98 26.25
N PHE A 8 3.39 6.89 26.13
CA PHE A 8 2.48 6.62 27.27
C PHE A 8 1.36 5.63 26.91
N ASN A 9 0.73 5.00 27.91
CA ASN A 9 -0.41 4.06 27.78
C ASN A 9 -1.43 4.52 26.72
N GLN A 10 -1.54 3.78 25.62
CA GLN A 10 -2.41 4.09 24.50
C GLN A 10 -3.57 3.12 24.46
N THR A 11 -4.78 3.64 24.68
CA THR A 11 -5.99 2.94 24.25
C THR A 11 -6.07 3.06 22.73
N VAL A 12 -6.09 1.93 22.02
CA VAL A 12 -6.28 1.90 20.56
C VAL A 12 -7.72 2.33 20.27
N LEU A 13 -7.90 3.54 19.74
CA LEU A 13 -9.19 4.02 19.25
C LEU A 13 -9.32 3.66 17.77
N ILE A 14 -10.30 2.83 17.44
CA ILE A 14 -10.60 2.41 16.07
C ILE A 14 -11.87 3.15 15.62
N ASP A 15 -11.76 3.91 14.55
CA ASP A 15 -12.92 4.50 13.88
C ASP A 15 -13.58 3.44 12.98
N THR A 16 -14.89 3.27 13.12
CA THR A 16 -15.69 2.30 12.36
C THR A 16 -16.48 2.97 11.22
N ALA A 17 -16.28 4.28 10.99
CA ALA A 17 -16.95 5.02 9.94
C ALA A 17 -16.62 4.43 8.54
N PRO A 18 -17.64 4.15 7.71
CA PRO A 18 -17.44 3.67 6.35
C PRO A 18 -16.91 4.79 5.45
N LEU A 19 -16.19 4.39 4.38
CA LEU A 19 -15.68 5.33 3.37
C LEU A 19 -16.84 6.06 2.67
N PRO A 20 -16.75 7.38 2.40
CA PRO A 20 -17.81 8.10 1.71
C PRO A 20 -18.05 7.56 0.30
N PRO A 21 -19.32 7.57 -0.19
CA PRO A 21 -19.72 6.90 -1.43
C PRO A 21 -19.12 7.53 -2.70
N SER A 22 -18.52 8.72 -2.61
CA SER A 22 -17.85 9.38 -3.73
C SER A 22 -16.53 8.71 -4.13
N ILE A 23 -15.95 7.89 -3.25
CA ILE A 23 -14.67 7.21 -3.48
C ILE A 23 -14.97 5.72 -3.69
N PRO A 24 -14.64 5.16 -4.87
CA PRO A 24 -14.90 3.75 -5.12
C PRO A 24 -13.97 2.89 -4.28
N ALA A 25 -14.51 1.75 -3.80
CA ALA A 25 -13.75 0.79 -3.01
C ALA A 25 -12.56 0.23 -3.79
N VAL A 26 -11.47 0.00 -3.07
CA VAL A 26 -10.20 -0.49 -3.59
C VAL A 26 -9.87 -1.78 -2.88
N THR A 27 -9.36 -2.74 -3.62
CA THR A 27 -8.85 -3.96 -3.02
C THR A 27 -7.44 -3.72 -2.50
N GLU A 28 -7.26 -3.80 -1.19
CA GLU A 28 -5.97 -3.67 -0.54
C GLU A 28 -4.99 -4.79 -0.92
N VAL A 29 -3.70 -4.55 -0.67
CA VAL A 29 -2.60 -5.46 -1.03
C VAL A 29 -2.62 -6.74 -0.20
N GLY A 30 -2.95 -6.65 1.09
CA GLY A 30 -3.23 -7.81 1.95
C GLY A 30 -2.05 -8.76 2.21
N THR A 31 -0.81 -8.25 2.20
CA THR A 31 0.40 -9.08 2.42
C THR A 31 1.19 -8.65 3.65
N SER A 32 1.79 -9.62 4.34
CA SER A 32 2.73 -9.38 5.44
C SER A 32 4.05 -8.76 4.97
N SER A 33 4.85 -8.24 5.92
CA SER A 33 6.14 -7.58 5.64
C SER A 33 7.14 -8.45 4.86
N ALA A 34 7.29 -9.73 5.21
CA ALA A 34 8.21 -10.65 4.56
C ALA A 34 7.93 -10.92 3.05
N PRO A 35 6.71 -11.32 2.64
CA PRO A 35 6.41 -11.50 1.22
C PRO A 35 6.45 -10.18 0.44
N LEU A 36 6.09 -9.06 1.07
CA LEU A 36 6.16 -7.75 0.43
C LEU A 36 7.61 -7.29 0.21
N LEU A 37 8.51 -7.58 1.15
CA LEU A 37 9.93 -7.25 1.04
C LEU A 37 10.63 -8.12 -0.01
N SER A 38 10.33 -9.41 -0.08
CA SER A 38 10.87 -10.28 -1.13
C SER A 38 10.37 -9.91 -2.54
N ALA A 39 9.13 -9.43 -2.67
CA ALA A 39 8.57 -8.97 -3.94
C ALA A 39 8.93 -7.51 -4.31
N SER A 40 9.59 -6.77 -3.43
CA SER A 40 9.83 -5.32 -3.57
C SER A 40 10.55 -4.93 -4.88
N PHE A 41 11.56 -5.70 -5.28
CA PHE A 41 12.29 -5.46 -6.54
C PHE A 41 11.40 -5.62 -7.78
N PHE A 42 10.49 -6.59 -7.77
CA PHE A 42 9.57 -6.84 -8.88
C PHE A 42 8.45 -5.79 -8.94
N ILE A 43 7.96 -5.36 -7.78
CA ILE A 43 7.02 -4.25 -7.68
C ILE A 43 7.68 -2.97 -8.21
N GLY A 44 8.92 -2.70 -7.83
CA GLY A 44 9.69 -1.56 -8.32
C GLY A 44 9.88 -1.57 -9.84
N ALA A 45 10.22 -2.73 -10.43
CA ALA A 45 10.43 -2.82 -11.87
C ALA A 45 9.15 -2.60 -12.70
N ARG A 46 8.01 -3.11 -12.23
CA ARG A 46 6.75 -3.07 -13.01
C ARG A 46 5.87 -1.88 -12.68
N CYS A 47 5.89 -1.42 -11.44
CA CYS A 47 5.02 -0.36 -10.95
C CYS A 47 5.73 0.99 -10.80
N LYS A 48 6.98 1.11 -11.27
CA LYS A 48 7.74 2.37 -11.26
C LYS A 48 6.95 3.59 -11.73
N PRO A 49 6.36 3.62 -12.95
CA PRO A 49 5.72 4.83 -13.45
C PRO A 49 4.55 5.28 -12.57
N TYR A 50 3.76 4.33 -12.05
CA TYR A 50 2.64 4.64 -11.16
C TYR A 50 3.09 5.17 -9.79
N GLY A 51 4.21 4.64 -9.27
CA GLY A 51 4.79 5.11 -8.02
C GLY A 51 5.36 6.52 -8.15
N ASP A 52 6.07 6.79 -9.24
CA ASP A 52 6.64 8.11 -9.53
C ASP A 52 5.52 9.15 -9.74
N ASP A 53 4.46 8.82 -10.48
CA ASP A 53 3.28 9.68 -10.67
C ASP A 53 2.60 10.03 -9.33
N PHE A 54 2.51 9.07 -8.41
CA PHE A 54 1.94 9.30 -7.09
C PHE A 54 2.80 10.26 -6.25
N MET A 55 4.13 10.07 -6.28
CA MET A 55 5.05 10.95 -5.58
C MET A 55 5.04 12.36 -6.18
N GLN A 56 4.98 12.48 -7.51
CA GLN A 56 4.90 13.77 -8.20
C GLN A 56 3.60 14.51 -7.87
N CYS A 57 2.45 13.84 -7.93
CA CYS A 57 1.15 14.42 -7.54
C CYS A 57 1.18 14.95 -6.10
N LYS A 58 1.83 14.21 -5.18
CA LYS A 58 1.98 14.61 -3.78
C LYS A 58 2.89 15.83 -3.61
N THR A 59 3.93 15.96 -4.43
CA THR A 59 4.83 17.13 -4.41
C THR A 59 4.20 18.39 -5.01
N GLU A 60 3.36 18.24 -6.03
CA GLU A 60 2.71 19.37 -6.71
C GLU A 60 1.58 20.00 -5.88
N ASN A 61 0.93 19.22 -5.00
CA ASN A 61 -0.19 19.68 -4.16
C ASN A 61 0.14 19.61 -2.66
N PRO A 62 0.98 20.51 -2.13
CA PRO A 62 1.35 20.51 -0.72
C PRO A 62 0.11 20.72 0.17
N GLY A 63 -0.17 19.76 1.04
CA GLY A 63 -1.29 19.79 2.00
C GLY A 63 -2.63 19.25 1.49
N LYS A 64 -2.77 18.98 0.17
CA LYS A 64 -3.95 18.32 -0.42
C LYS A 64 -3.66 16.99 -1.09
N GLY A 65 -2.39 16.56 -1.10
CA GLY A 65 -1.98 15.31 -1.74
C GLY A 65 -2.76 14.08 -1.27
N GLU A 66 -3.21 14.02 -0.02
CA GLU A 66 -3.99 12.90 0.52
C GLU A 66 -5.39 12.75 -0.12
N PHE A 67 -6.01 13.85 -0.57
CA PHE A 67 -7.35 13.82 -1.19
C PHE A 67 -7.27 13.81 -2.72
N GLU A 68 -6.40 14.62 -3.31
CA GLU A 68 -6.34 14.79 -4.77
C GLU A 68 -5.63 13.62 -5.45
N CYS A 69 -4.65 12.99 -4.79
CA CYS A 69 -3.87 11.88 -5.36
C CYS A 69 -4.49 10.49 -5.11
N LEU A 70 -5.72 10.39 -4.60
CA LEU A 70 -6.41 9.12 -4.36
C LEU A 70 -6.61 8.30 -5.64
N LYS A 71 -6.67 8.94 -6.81
CA LYS A 71 -6.72 8.24 -8.10
C LYS A 71 -5.42 7.50 -8.38
N GLU A 72 -4.27 8.09 -8.04
CA GLU A 72 -2.97 7.54 -8.42
C GLU A 72 -2.50 6.50 -7.42
N GLY A 73 -2.81 6.71 -6.13
CA GLY A 73 -2.67 5.67 -5.11
C GLY A 73 -3.41 4.38 -5.48
N ARG A 74 -4.61 4.48 -6.08
CA ARG A 74 -5.37 3.33 -6.57
C ARG A 74 -4.71 2.57 -7.73
N ARG A 75 -3.97 3.26 -8.59
CA ARG A 75 -3.23 2.61 -9.68
C ARG A 75 -2.05 1.83 -9.11
N VAL A 76 -1.34 2.42 -8.15
CA VAL A 76 -0.20 1.78 -7.47
C VAL A 76 -0.63 0.51 -6.75
N THR A 77 -1.71 0.55 -5.97
CA THR A 77 -2.19 -0.64 -5.22
C THR A 77 -2.67 -1.76 -6.13
N ARG A 78 -3.35 -1.44 -7.24
CA ARG A 78 -3.74 -2.42 -8.26
C ARG A 78 -2.53 -3.06 -8.94
N CYS A 79 -1.53 -2.26 -9.30
CA CYS A 79 -0.30 -2.76 -9.90
C CYS A 79 0.45 -3.70 -8.94
N ALA A 80 0.68 -3.26 -7.70
CA ALA A 80 1.38 -4.07 -6.69
C ALA A 80 0.67 -5.40 -6.42
N ARG A 81 -0.66 -5.36 -6.29
CA ARG A 81 -1.48 -6.57 -6.12
C ARG A 81 -1.36 -7.54 -7.30
N SER A 82 -1.34 -7.02 -8.54
CA SER A 82 -1.16 -7.88 -9.73
C SER A 82 0.21 -8.59 -9.73
N VAL A 83 1.27 -7.91 -9.27
CA VAL A 83 2.61 -8.51 -9.14
C VAL A 83 2.62 -9.58 -8.06
N LEU A 84 2.00 -9.32 -6.91
CA LEU A 84 1.94 -10.28 -5.81
C LEU A 84 1.12 -11.53 -6.16
N TYR A 85 -0.02 -11.39 -6.86
CA TYR A 85 -0.76 -12.55 -7.35
C TYR A 85 0.08 -13.41 -8.30
N LEU A 86 0.81 -12.77 -9.24
CA LEU A 86 1.68 -13.49 -10.16
C LEU A 86 2.85 -14.18 -9.44
N TYR A 87 3.42 -13.53 -8.43
CA TYR A 87 4.48 -14.09 -7.60
C TYR A 87 3.99 -15.30 -6.79
N MET A 88 2.83 -15.19 -6.14
CA MET A 88 2.25 -16.29 -5.37
C MET A 88 1.89 -17.51 -6.22
N ILE A 89 1.39 -17.31 -7.45
CA ILE A 89 1.07 -18.42 -8.38
C ILE A 89 2.35 -19.12 -8.86
N ASN A 90 3.42 -18.38 -9.14
CA ASN A 90 4.64 -18.96 -9.72
C ASN A 90 5.58 -19.60 -8.68
N LEU A 91 5.61 -19.11 -7.44
CA LEU A 91 6.62 -19.57 -6.48
C LEU A 91 6.24 -20.82 -5.69
N ASN A 92 4.98 -21.31 -5.75
CA ASN A 92 4.46 -22.40 -4.91
C ASN A 92 5.11 -22.41 -3.51
N LEU A 93 5.20 -21.21 -2.90
CA LEU A 93 6.02 -21.03 -1.71
C LEU A 93 5.31 -21.82 -0.61
N PRO A 94 5.97 -22.80 0.04
CA PRO A 94 5.36 -23.43 1.19
C PRO A 94 5.09 -22.30 2.18
N PHE A 95 3.82 -22.17 2.59
CA PHE A 95 3.28 -21.12 3.45
C PHE A 95 3.96 -20.98 4.84
N GLY A 96 5.12 -21.60 5.08
CA GLY A 96 5.71 -21.82 6.40
C GLY A 96 7.18 -21.42 6.61
N ILE A 97 7.87 -20.74 5.68
CA ILE A 97 9.30 -20.35 5.92
C ILE A 97 9.44 -18.95 6.55
N PHE A 98 8.38 -18.15 6.62
CA PHE A 98 8.41 -16.78 7.16
C PHE A 98 7.62 -16.59 8.46
N THR A 99 7.45 -17.65 9.26
CA THR A 99 7.13 -17.53 10.70
C THR A 99 8.41 -17.62 11.52
N VAL A 100 9.14 -16.52 11.63
CA VAL A 100 10.02 -16.22 12.77
C VAL A 100 9.85 -14.75 13.11
#